data_AF-A0A522XD73-F1
#
_entry.id   AF-A0A522XD73-F1
#
_cell.length_a   1.000
_cell.length_b   1.000
_cell.length_c   1.000
_cell.angle_alpha   90.00
_cell.angle_beta   90.00
_cell.angle_gamma   90.00
#
_symmetry.space_group_name_H-M   'P 1'
#
loop_
_entity.id
_entity.type
_entity.pdbx_description
1 polymer ?
#
loop_
_entity_poly.entity_id
_entity_poly.type
_entity_poly.pdbx_seq_one_letter_code
_entity_poly.pdbx_strand_id
1 'polypeptide(L)' 'MKLLLFVLIVVYAGGVWKFWQGFHRTSFERGIGNQIALSLMWPVLYLSNKSYRQNFTKALKGR' A
#
# COMPACT_ATOMS: atom_id res chain seq x y z
N MET A 1 -17.79 -17.56 5.79
CA MET A 1 -16.41 -17.45 6.33
C MET A 1 -15.34 -17.56 5.24
N LYS A 2 -15.31 -18.61 4.41
CA LYS A 2 -14.29 -18.77 3.35
C LYS A 2 -14.21 -17.60 2.36
N LEU A 3 -15.36 -17.04 1.96
CA LEU A 3 -15.42 -15.92 1.01
C LEU A 3 -14.85 -14.61 1.57
N LEU A 4 -15.13 -14.30 2.84
CA LEU A 4 -14.60 -13.10 3.50
C LEU A 4 -13.08 -13.15 3.63
N LEU A 5 -12.53 -14.30 4.02
CA LEU A 5 -11.10 -14.52 4.08
C LEU A 5 -10.46 -14.36 2.68
N PHE A 6 -11.09 -14.92 1.65
CA PHE A 6 -10.63 -14.78 0.27
C PHE A 6 -10.60 -13.32 -0.18
N VAL A 7 -11.68 -12.56 0.07
CA VAL A 7 -11.73 -11.12 -0.25
C VAL A 7 -10.65 -10.35 0.51
N LEU A 8 -10.44 -10.63 1.80
CA LEU A 8 -9.38 -10.01 2.60
C LEU A 8 -7.99 -10.26 2.01
N ILE A 9 -7.70 -11.49 1.60
CA ILE A 9 -6.41 -11.85 0.97
C ILE A 9 -6.24 -11.12 -0.37
N VAL A 10 -7.28 -11.11 -1.21
CA VAL A 10 -7.25 -10.44 -2.52
C VAL A 10 -7.03 -8.94 -2.36
N VAL A 11 -7.74 -8.30 -1.43
CA VAL A 11 -7.58 -6.87 -1.13
C VAL A 11 -6.19 -6.59 -0.56
N TYR A 12 -5.72 -7.40 0.39
CA TYR A 12 -4.38 -7.26 0.98
C TYR A 12 -3.28 -7.37 -0.08
N ALA A 13 -3.26 -8.47 -0.83
CA ALA A 13 -2.27 -8.72 -1.88
C ALA A 13 -2.36 -7.66 -3.00
N GLY A 14 -3.57 -7.29 -3.40
CA GLY A 14 -3.79 -6.24 -4.40
C GLY A 14 -3.26 -4.88 -3.96
N GLY A 15 -3.46 -4.51 -2.69
CA GLY A 15 -2.92 -3.29 -2.10
C GLY A 15 -1.39 -3.26 -2.10
N VAL A 16 -0.77 -4.35 -1.62
CA VAL A 16 0.70 -4.52 -1.63
C VAL A 16 1.25 -4.37 -3.05
N TRP A 17 0.69 -5.13 -4.00
CA TRP A 17 1.15 -5.13 -5.40
C TRP A 17 1.06 -3.73 -6.02
N LYS A 18 -0.10 -3.08 -5.93
CA LYS A 18 -0.34 -1.78 -6.56
C LYS A 18 0.53 -0.69 -5.94
N PHE A 19 0.67 -0.69 -4.61
CA PHE A 19 1.52 0.26 -3.92
C PHE A 19 3.00 0.04 -4.25
N TRP A 20 3.46 -1.21 -4.28
CA TRP A 20 4.84 -1.54 -4.64
C TRP A 20 5.20 -1.06 -6.04
N GLN A 21 4.37 -1.33 -7.04
CA GLN A 21 4.60 -0.88 -8.42
C GLN A 21 4.62 0.65 -8.54
N GLY A 22 3.79 1.33 -7.76
CA GLY A 22 3.69 2.78 -7.75
C GLY A 22 4.64 3.49 -6.78
N PHE A 23 5.46 2.76 -6.02
CA PHE A 23 6.24 3.33 -4.90
C PHE A 23 7.14 4.49 -5.34
N HIS A 24 7.68 4.40 -6.56
CA HIS A 24 8.52 5.44 -7.17
C HIS A 24 7.81 6.80 -7.37
N ARG A 25 6.47 6.85 -7.26
CA ARG A 25 5.65 8.08 -7.38
C ARG A 25 5.36 8.73 -6.02
N THR A 26 5.73 8.07 -4.93
CA THR A 26 5.53 8.57 -3.57
C THR A 26 6.63 9.56 -3.19
N SER A 27 6.39 10.33 -2.13
CA SER A 27 7.41 11.19 -1.52
C SER A 27 8.19 10.48 -0.41
N PHE A 28 8.12 9.15 -0.31
CA PHE A 28 8.87 8.39 0.68
C PHE A 28 10.33 8.28 0.30
N GLU A 29 11.19 8.09 1.31
CA GLU A 29 12.60 7.82 1.08
C GLU A 29 12.77 6.53 0.27
N ARG A 30 13.59 6.62 -0.78
CA ARG A 30 13.88 5.50 -1.67
C ARG A 30 14.80 4.50 -0.96
N GLY A 31 14.27 3.31 -0.70
CA GLY A 31 15.03 2.20 -0.16
C GLY A 31 14.19 0.93 -0.17
N ILE A 32 14.82 -0.21 -0.44
CA ILE A 32 14.13 -1.51 -0.55
C ILE A 32 13.43 -1.86 0.78
N GLY A 33 14.09 -1.63 1.92
CA GLY A 33 13.49 -1.86 3.23
C GLY A 33 12.27 -0.99 3.48
N ASN A 34 12.33 0.30 3.11
CA ASN A 34 11.22 1.23 3.26
C ASN A 34 10.04 0.85 2.35
N GLN A 35 10.33 0.47 1.10
CA GLN A 35 9.34 -0.02 0.15
C GLN A 35 8.65 -1.29 0.64
N ILE A 36 9.39 -2.27 1.18
CA ILE A 36 8.82 -3.49 1.76
C ILE A 36 7.93 -3.17 2.96
N ALA A 37 8.46 -2.45 3.95
CA ALA A 37 7.75 -2.13 5.17
C ALA A 37 6.45 -1.37 4.87
N LEU A 38 6.53 -0.29 4.08
CA LEU A 38 5.39 0.53 3.74
C LEU A 38 4.37 -0.20 2.87
N SER A 39 4.80 -1.14 2.00
CA SER A 39 3.86 -1.95 1.20
C SER A 39 3.11 -2.95 2.07
N LEU A 40 3.80 -3.70 2.94
CA LEU A 40 3.17 -4.74 3.77
C LEU A 40 2.26 -4.18 4.85
N MET A 41 2.61 -3.01 5.40
CA MET A 41 1.86 -2.34 6.46
C MET A 41 0.70 -1.48 5.94
N TRP A 42 0.39 -1.57 4.63
CA TRP A 42 -0.59 -0.69 4.00
C TRP A 42 -1.96 -0.62 4.68
N PRO A 43 -2.59 -1.71 5.19
CA PRO A 43 -3.94 -1.61 5.73
C PRO A 43 -3.96 -0.74 6.99
N VAL A 44 -2.97 -0.95 7.86
CA VAL A 44 -2.83 -0.21 9.12
C VAL A 44 -2.52 1.25 8.82
N LEU A 45 -1.50 1.51 7.98
CA LEU A 45 -1.06 2.86 7.66
C LEU A 45 -2.11 3.64 6.86
N TYR A 46 -2.88 2.98 6.01
CA TYR A 46 -3.98 3.61 5.28
C TYR A 46 -5.08 4.08 6.25
N LEU A 47 -5.40 3.30 7.28
CA LEU A 47 -6.41 3.70 8.27
C LEU A 47 -5.87 4.77 9.24
N SER A 48 -4.63 4.65 9.70
CA SER A 48 -4.09 5.48 10.78
C SER A 48 -3.35 6.75 10.33
N ASN A 49 -2.83 6.81 9.11
CA ASN A 49 -1.90 7.87 8.70
C ASN A 49 -2.37 8.61 7.43
N LYS A 50 -2.70 9.90 7.58
CA LYS A 50 -3.15 10.78 6.48
C LYS A 50 -2.08 10.95 5.38
N SER A 51 -0.82 11.14 5.75
CA SER A 51 0.30 11.28 4.80
C SER A 51 0.50 9.98 4.00
N TYR A 52 0.37 8.84 4.68
CA TYR A 52 0.42 7.55 4.00
C TYR A 52 -0.72 7.40 2.98
N ARG A 53 -1.97 7.72 3.33
CA ARG A 53 -3.11 7.66 2.37
C ARG A 53 -2.87 8.50 1.12
N GLN A 54 -2.32 9.70 1.28
CA GLN A 54 -1.98 10.57 0.14
C GLN A 54 -0.93 9.91 -0.75
N ASN A 55 0.15 9.38 -0.16
CA ASN A 55 1.18 8.67 -0.91
C ASN A 55 0.68 7.36 -1.53
N PHE A 56 -0.22 6.64 -0.86
CA PHE A 56 -0.89 5.46 -1.40
C PHE A 56 -1.69 5.83 -2.66
N THR A 57 -2.43 6.94 -2.62
CA THR A 57 -3.16 7.46 -3.78
C THR A 57 -2.22 7.83 -4.92
N LYS A 58 -1.09 8.49 -4.63
CA LYS A 58 -0.05 8.79 -5.62
C LYS A 58 0.56 7.54 -6.24
N ALA A 59 0.84 6.50 -5.45
CA ALA A 59 1.33 5.23 -5.96
C ALA A 59 0.32 4.60 -6.96
N LEU A 60 -0.97 4.58 -6.60
CA LEU A 60 -2.02 3.97 -7.42
C LEU A 60 -2.37 4.79 -8.67
N LYS A 61 -2.46 6.12 -8.55
CA LYS A 61 -3.06 7.00 -9.56
C LYS A 61 -2.10 8.01 -10.18
N GLY A 62 -0.92 8.20 -9.60
CA GLY A 62 0.07 9.18 -10.06
C GLY A 62 -0.30 10.65 -9.82
N ARG A 63 -1.36 10.93 -9.05
CA ARG A 63 -1.82 12.27 -8.69
C ARG A 63 -2.24 12.31 -7.23
#